data_AF-A0A5C6FHJ2-F1
#
_entry.id   AF-A0A5C6FHJ2-F1
#
_cell.length_a   1.000
_cell.length_b   1.000
_cell.length_c   1.000
_cell.angle_alpha   90.00
_cell.angle_beta   90.00
_cell.angle_gamma   90.00
#
_symmetry.space_group_name_H-M   'P 1'
#
loop_
_entity.id
_entity.type
_entity.pdbx_description
1 polymer ?
#
loop_
_entity_poly.entity_id
_entity_poly.type
_entity_poly.pdbx_seq_one_letter_code
_entity_poly.pdbx_strand_id
1 'polypeptide(L)'
;MRSLQYQQLTQKSNTAVTATGRDEIQFNKCFVSIKMVKKLSEILREKNQATDVAKVWAATRHNDGRLPSGEYVAEIVQGEAFESSNATPGFRLTFEVVEGKHKGDRFWHSLWITDKAMPMTKRQLEKLNIAELKQLDDPLPVVFRCNVSLVLKVSDGGYESNEVKWFNVIGRTEPEPDPFAPKPGPSPSGDATPSDPDTIVAGTPKPGEKKVLSRSLKSFVGGVEIPAATGPTHMERLHAAAKKMGEGKAGK
;
A
#
# COMPACT_ATOMS: atom_id res chain seq x y z
N MET A 1 40.25 2.87 12.52
CA MET A 1 41.03 1.65 12.18
C MET A 1 40.45 0.42 12.89
N ARG A 2 39.27 -0.09 12.49
CA ARG A 2 38.70 -1.37 12.98
C ARG A 2 37.85 -2.03 11.90
N SER A 3 38.51 -2.38 10.81
CA SER A 3 37.98 -3.22 9.73
C SER A 3 39.04 -4.29 9.50
N LEU A 4 38.61 -5.52 9.19
CA LEU A 4 39.39 -6.75 8.97
C LEU A 4 39.47 -7.71 10.17
N GLN A 5 38.35 -8.36 10.53
CA GLN A 5 38.42 -9.63 11.27
C GLN A 5 37.20 -10.56 11.12
N TYR A 6 36.62 -10.64 9.92
CA TYR A 6 35.46 -11.52 9.67
C TYR A 6 35.61 -12.35 8.38
N GLN A 7 36.72 -13.09 8.23
CA GLN A 7 36.94 -13.90 7.02
C GLN A 7 37.72 -15.21 7.19
N GLN A 8 37.64 -15.90 8.33
CA GLN A 8 38.34 -17.20 8.49
C GLN A 8 37.56 -18.29 9.26
N LEU A 9 36.32 -18.59 8.87
CA LEU A 9 35.54 -19.65 9.55
C LEU A 9 34.72 -20.53 8.58
N THR A 10 35.32 -21.02 7.49
CA THR A 10 34.71 -22.11 6.69
C THR A 10 35.74 -22.99 5.95
N GLN A 11 36.80 -23.45 6.60
CA GLN A 11 37.63 -24.54 6.05
C GLN A 11 38.22 -25.38 7.19
N LYS A 12 37.52 -26.46 7.60
CA LYS A 12 38.09 -27.63 8.31
C LYS A 12 36.97 -28.60 8.72
N SER A 13 36.71 -29.59 7.87
CA SER A 13 36.35 -30.97 8.29
C SER A 13 36.02 -31.82 7.07
N ASN A 14 37.05 -32.36 6.40
CA ASN A 14 36.91 -33.58 5.61
C ASN A 14 38.09 -34.48 5.99
N THR A 15 37.99 -35.04 7.19
CA THR A 15 38.90 -36.08 7.66
C THR A 15 38.34 -37.43 7.22
N ALA A 16 39.17 -38.19 6.53
CA ALA A 16 38.90 -39.49 5.98
C ALA A 16 38.38 -40.48 7.04
N VAL A 17 37.24 -41.12 6.75
CA VAL A 17 36.81 -42.35 7.40
C VAL A 17 37.08 -43.49 6.42
N THR A 18 38.18 -44.19 6.66
CA THR A 18 38.48 -45.48 6.04
C THR A 18 37.83 -46.54 6.93
N ALA A 19 36.71 -47.10 6.50
CA ALA A 19 36.09 -48.25 7.19
C ALA A 19 35.71 -49.31 6.16
N THR A 20 36.52 -50.36 6.18
CA THR A 20 36.34 -51.66 5.56
C THR A 20 35.04 -52.30 6.08
N GLY A 21 34.10 -52.61 5.19
CA GLY A 21 32.88 -53.34 5.56
C GLY A 21 31.96 -53.54 4.37
N ARG A 22 31.88 -54.79 3.91
CA ARG A 22 30.87 -55.27 2.96
C ARG A 22 29.49 -55.04 3.57
N ASP A 23 28.70 -54.16 2.97
CA ASP A 23 27.26 -54.31 2.90
C ASP A 23 26.79 -53.63 1.62
N GLU A 24 26.30 -54.45 0.70
CA GLU A 24 25.77 -54.08 -0.61
C GLU A 24 24.39 -53.46 -0.41
N ILE A 25 24.35 -52.27 0.17
CA ILE A 25 23.18 -51.41 0.13
C ILE A 25 23.23 -50.71 -1.22
N GLN A 26 22.29 -51.05 -2.10
CA GLN A 26 21.97 -50.29 -3.32
C GLN A 26 21.60 -48.86 -2.93
N PHE A 27 22.60 -48.03 -2.70
CA PHE A 27 22.47 -46.59 -2.67
C PHE A 27 22.20 -46.17 -4.11
N ASN A 28 20.91 -46.05 -4.43
CA ASN A 28 20.46 -45.30 -5.59
C ASN A 28 21.19 -43.96 -5.57
N LYS A 29 22.22 -43.84 -6.42
CA LYS A 29 22.90 -42.60 -6.74
C LYS A 29 21.86 -41.67 -7.37
N CYS A 30 21.09 -40.99 -6.53
CA CYS A 30 20.54 -39.68 -6.86
C CYS A 30 21.76 -38.78 -7.04
N PHE A 31 22.33 -38.83 -8.24
CA PHE A 31 23.29 -37.87 -8.74
C PHE A 31 22.49 -36.56 -8.85
N VAL A 32 22.36 -35.86 -7.72
CA VAL A 32 21.85 -34.49 -7.70
C VAL A 32 22.87 -33.71 -8.50
N SER A 33 22.57 -33.53 -9.79
CA SER A 33 23.33 -32.71 -10.70
C SER A 33 23.29 -31.30 -10.12
N ILE A 34 24.33 -30.96 -9.35
CA ILE A 34 24.57 -29.60 -8.87
C ILE A 34 24.86 -28.81 -10.14
N LYS A 35 23.79 -28.25 -10.74
CA LYS A 35 23.92 -27.29 -11.83
C LYS A 35 24.79 -26.18 -11.27
N MET A 36 26.05 -26.11 -11.71
CA MET A 36 26.91 -25.00 -11.35
C MET A 36 26.18 -23.73 -11.77
N VAL A 37 25.92 -22.85 -10.79
CA VAL A 37 25.29 -21.57 -11.06
C VAL A 37 26.27 -20.78 -11.92
N LYS A 38 25.98 -20.68 -13.23
CA LYS A 38 26.78 -19.91 -14.18
C LYS A 38 26.92 -18.48 -13.67
N LYS A 39 28.11 -17.89 -13.85
CA LYS A 39 28.31 -16.47 -13.52
C LYS A 39 27.46 -15.61 -14.46
N LEU A 40 26.94 -14.49 -13.98
CA LEU A 40 26.15 -13.55 -14.79
C LEU A 40 26.90 -13.12 -16.06
N SER A 41 28.21 -12.88 -15.96
CA SER A 41 29.07 -12.54 -17.10
C SER A 41 29.09 -13.62 -18.17
N GLU A 42 29.03 -14.89 -17.78
CA GLU A 42 29.01 -16.04 -18.69
C GLU A 42 27.65 -16.15 -19.39
N ILE A 43 26.54 -15.93 -18.67
CA ILE A 43 25.18 -15.88 -19.22
C ILE A 43 25.03 -14.72 -20.22
N LEU A 44 25.54 -13.53 -19.87
CA LEU A 44 25.49 -12.36 -20.75
C LEU A 44 26.37 -12.52 -21.99
N ARG A 45 27.50 -13.24 -21.88
CA ARG A 45 28.35 -13.59 -23.02
C ARG A 45 27.69 -14.63 -23.93
N GLU A 46 27.07 -15.65 -23.36
CA GLU A 46 26.32 -16.69 -24.11
C GLU A 46 25.17 -16.08 -24.93
N LYS A 47 24.54 -15.01 -24.42
CA LYS A 47 23.48 -14.27 -25.12
C LYS A 47 23.97 -13.12 -26.02
N ASN A 48 25.27 -12.86 -26.10
CA ASN A 48 25.85 -11.71 -26.81
C ASN A 48 25.26 -10.34 -26.37
N GLN A 49 24.78 -10.21 -25.13
CA GLN A 49 24.15 -8.99 -24.59
C GLN A 49 25.08 -8.17 -23.68
N ALA A 50 26.33 -8.63 -23.50
CA ALA A 50 27.25 -8.03 -22.53
C ALA A 50 27.54 -6.55 -22.78
N THR A 51 27.69 -6.13 -24.04
CA THR A 51 27.98 -4.74 -24.41
C THR A 51 26.78 -3.82 -24.22
N ASP A 52 25.59 -4.29 -24.56
CA ASP A 52 24.36 -3.50 -24.46
C ASP A 52 23.96 -3.29 -23.01
N VAL A 53 24.03 -4.34 -22.19
CA VAL A 53 23.76 -4.23 -20.74
C VAL A 53 24.79 -3.32 -20.07
N ALA A 54 26.08 -3.40 -20.43
CA ALA A 54 27.09 -2.50 -19.88
C ALA A 54 26.83 -1.03 -20.26
N LYS A 55 26.40 -0.77 -21.50
CA LYS A 55 26.03 0.57 -21.97
C LYS A 55 24.80 1.11 -21.23
N VAL A 56 23.75 0.30 -21.10
CA VAL A 56 22.54 0.67 -20.35
C VAL A 56 22.88 0.88 -18.88
N TRP A 57 23.67 0.01 -18.28
CA TRP A 57 24.11 0.14 -16.89
C TRP A 57 24.87 1.44 -16.63
N ALA A 58 25.84 1.78 -17.49
CA ALA A 58 26.60 3.02 -17.37
C ALA A 58 25.75 4.28 -17.61
N ALA A 59 24.74 4.18 -18.49
CA ALA A 59 23.82 5.29 -18.76
C ALA A 59 22.73 5.45 -17.69
N THR A 60 22.38 4.36 -16.98
CA THR A 60 21.34 4.37 -15.95
C THR A 60 21.90 5.00 -14.68
N ARG A 61 21.50 6.25 -14.41
CA ARG A 61 21.77 6.89 -13.13
C ARG A 61 21.04 6.13 -12.03
N HIS A 62 21.72 5.86 -10.92
CA HIS A 62 21.06 5.38 -9.72
C HIS A 62 20.04 6.44 -9.28
N ASN A 63 18.75 6.11 -9.36
CA ASN A 63 17.72 6.90 -8.72
C ASN A 63 17.63 6.39 -7.29
N ASP A 64 18.09 7.20 -6.33
CA ASP A 64 17.99 6.86 -4.90
C ASP A 64 16.52 6.70 -4.46
N GLY A 65 15.55 7.09 -5.31
CA GLY A 65 14.12 6.97 -5.08
C GLY A 65 13.61 7.88 -3.96
N ARG A 66 14.49 8.70 -3.38
CA ARG A 66 14.20 9.58 -2.25
C ARG A 66 13.80 10.94 -2.78
N LEU A 67 12.54 11.26 -2.55
CA LEU A 67 12.03 12.60 -2.82
C LEU A 67 12.43 13.55 -1.68
N PRO A 68 12.85 14.79 -2.00
CA PRO A 68 13.04 15.79 -0.96
C PRO A 68 11.73 16.05 -0.19
N SER A 69 11.82 16.56 1.02
CA SER A 69 10.62 17.01 1.74
C SER A 69 10.01 18.22 1.03
N GLY A 70 8.71 18.21 0.79
CA GLY A 70 8.03 19.24 0.03
C GLY A 70 6.57 18.91 -0.28
N GLU A 71 5.93 19.76 -1.07
CA GLU A 71 4.59 19.53 -1.59
C GLU A 71 4.66 19.04 -3.03
N TYR A 72 3.86 18.03 -3.35
CA TYR A 72 3.87 17.35 -4.64
C TYR A 72 2.45 17.12 -5.14
N VAL A 73 2.26 17.23 -6.45
CA VAL A 73 1.04 16.78 -7.12
C VAL A 73 1.29 15.36 -7.62
N ALA A 74 0.59 14.41 -7.02
CA ALA A 74 0.76 12.98 -7.27
C ALA A 74 -0.57 12.28 -7.55
N GLU A 75 -0.51 11.20 -8.30
CA GLU A 75 -1.65 10.32 -8.60
C GLU A 75 -1.54 9.01 -7.82
N ILE A 76 -2.67 8.51 -7.32
CA ILE A 76 -2.75 7.19 -6.68
C ILE A 76 -2.86 6.15 -7.77
N VAL A 77 -1.79 5.37 -7.97
CA VAL A 77 -1.70 4.35 -9.01
C VAL A 77 -2.28 3.02 -8.55
N GLN A 78 -2.03 2.66 -7.28
CA GLN A 78 -2.39 1.35 -6.75
C GLN A 78 -2.65 1.42 -5.25
N GLY A 79 -3.65 0.67 -4.78
CA GLY A 79 -3.86 0.33 -3.37
C GLY A 79 -3.77 -1.18 -3.19
N GLU A 80 -3.05 -1.63 -2.17
CA GLU A 80 -2.87 -3.06 -1.89
C GLU A 80 -2.94 -3.33 -0.39
N ALA A 81 -3.70 -4.34 0.02
CA ALA A 81 -3.68 -4.86 1.38
C ALA A 81 -2.37 -5.64 1.62
N PHE A 82 -1.67 -5.34 2.71
CA PHE A 82 -0.41 -6.00 3.05
C PHE A 82 -0.33 -6.32 4.53
N GLU A 83 0.52 -7.28 4.87
CA GLU A 83 0.84 -7.65 6.24
C GLU A 83 2.30 -7.30 6.55
N SER A 84 2.55 -6.69 7.72
CA SER A 84 3.92 -6.41 8.17
C SER A 84 4.62 -7.67 8.67
N SER A 85 5.93 -7.59 8.92
CA SER A 85 6.70 -8.67 9.56
C SER A 85 6.18 -9.05 10.94
N ASN A 86 5.45 -8.15 11.61
CA ASN A 86 4.85 -8.36 12.93
C ASN A 86 3.38 -8.80 12.83
N ALA A 87 2.96 -9.36 11.70
CA ALA A 87 1.60 -9.80 11.44
C ALA A 87 0.52 -8.71 11.61
N THR A 88 0.91 -7.44 11.54
CA THR A 88 -0.04 -6.32 11.64
C THR A 88 -0.59 -6.01 10.25
N PRO A 89 -1.93 -6.08 10.06
CA PRO A 89 -2.55 -5.78 8.77
C PRO A 89 -2.47 -4.28 8.46
N GLY A 90 -2.25 -3.98 7.19
CA GLY A 90 -2.18 -2.63 6.67
C GLY A 90 -2.67 -2.54 5.24
N PHE A 91 -2.86 -1.32 4.78
CA PHE A 91 -3.20 -1.00 3.40
C PHE A 91 -2.18 -0.01 2.87
N ARG A 92 -1.53 -0.33 1.76
CA ARG A 92 -0.47 0.47 1.16
C ARG A 92 -1.01 1.19 -0.07
N LEU A 93 -0.85 2.50 -0.09
CA LEU A 93 -1.13 3.34 -1.25
C LEU A 93 0.17 3.66 -1.96
N THR A 94 0.18 3.47 -3.28
CA THR A 94 1.30 3.84 -4.16
C THR A 94 0.95 5.13 -4.88
N PHE A 95 1.78 6.15 -4.68
CA PHE A 95 1.67 7.45 -5.33
C PHE A 95 2.75 7.60 -6.39
N GLU A 96 2.40 8.22 -7.51
CA GLU A 96 3.33 8.61 -8.57
C GLU A 96 3.26 10.12 -8.78
N VAL A 97 4.41 10.79 -8.79
CA VAL A 97 4.47 12.25 -8.96
C VAL A 97 4.17 12.61 -10.42
N VAL A 98 3.18 13.46 -10.64
CA VAL A 98 2.70 13.85 -11.99
C VAL A 98 3.38 15.11 -12.50
N GLU A 99 3.68 16.04 -11.59
CA GLU A 99 4.20 17.37 -11.92
C GLU A 99 5.50 17.69 -11.17
N GLY A 100 6.31 18.56 -11.78
CA GLY A 100 7.56 19.05 -11.20
C GLY A 100 8.80 18.29 -11.65
N LYS A 101 9.93 18.57 -10.98
CA LYS A 101 11.26 18.02 -11.31
C LYS A 101 11.36 16.51 -11.13
N HIS A 102 10.47 15.95 -10.31
CA HIS A 102 10.47 14.54 -9.88
C HIS A 102 9.35 13.73 -10.52
N LYS A 103 8.87 14.15 -11.71
CA LYS A 103 7.80 13.45 -12.41
C LYS A 103 8.17 11.99 -12.69
N GLY A 104 7.26 11.07 -12.37
CA GLY A 104 7.43 9.62 -12.53
C GLY A 104 8.08 8.94 -11.32
N ASP A 105 8.59 9.69 -10.34
CA ASP A 105 9.05 9.10 -9.09
C ASP A 105 7.86 8.58 -8.28
N ARG A 106 8.06 7.43 -7.62
CA ARG A 106 7.02 6.76 -6.83
C ARG A 106 7.37 6.73 -5.35
N PHE A 107 6.35 6.84 -4.52
CA PHE A 107 6.47 6.68 -3.08
C PHE A 107 5.26 5.95 -2.50
N TRP A 108 5.44 5.35 -1.34
CA TRP A 108 4.43 4.53 -0.68
C TRP A 108 3.97 5.17 0.62
N HIS A 109 2.66 5.09 0.88
CA HIS A 109 2.06 5.45 2.16
C HIS A 109 1.38 4.22 2.77
N SER A 110 1.71 3.90 4.01
CA SER A 110 1.16 2.73 4.70
C SER A 110 0.13 3.14 5.74
N LEU A 111 -1.08 2.64 5.58
CA LEU A 111 -2.21 2.81 6.49
C LEU A 111 -2.34 1.58 7.37
N TRP A 112 -2.17 1.73 8.67
CA TRP A 112 -2.28 0.59 9.59
C TRP A 112 -3.74 0.38 10.01
N ILE A 113 -4.19 -0.88 9.95
CA ILE A 113 -5.53 -1.29 10.35
C ILE A 113 -5.44 -1.85 11.78
N THR A 114 -5.20 -0.95 12.73
CA THR A 114 -5.12 -1.27 14.17
C THR A 114 -6.03 -0.33 14.95
N ASP A 115 -6.52 -0.74 16.12
CA ASP A 115 -7.46 0.07 16.94
C ASP A 115 -6.95 1.48 17.22
N LYS A 116 -5.64 1.63 17.44
CA LYS A 116 -5.00 2.92 17.71
C LYS A 116 -4.91 3.82 16.47
N ALA A 117 -4.66 3.25 15.30
CA ALA A 117 -4.52 3.99 14.04
C ALA A 117 -5.85 4.21 13.31
N MET A 118 -6.88 3.41 13.65
CA MET A 118 -8.17 3.35 12.95
C MET A 118 -8.83 4.72 12.73
N PRO A 119 -8.88 5.65 13.72
CA PRO A 119 -9.53 6.94 13.50
C PRO A 119 -8.84 7.79 12.42
N MET A 120 -7.52 7.70 12.32
CA MET A 120 -6.74 8.41 11.30
C MET A 120 -6.85 7.71 9.95
N THR A 121 -6.72 6.38 9.93
CA THR A 121 -6.87 5.57 8.71
C THR A 121 -8.24 5.79 8.06
N LYS A 122 -9.32 5.74 8.85
CA LYS A 122 -10.68 5.98 8.36
C LYS A 122 -10.83 7.35 7.71
N ARG A 123 -10.34 8.42 8.36
CA ARG A 123 -10.36 9.79 7.80
C ARG A 123 -9.60 9.91 6.47
N GLN A 124 -8.53 9.13 6.29
CA GLN A 124 -7.76 9.14 5.05
C GLN A 124 -8.47 8.35 3.95
N LEU A 125 -9.06 7.19 4.27
CA LEU A 125 -9.85 6.38 3.34
C LEU A 125 -11.16 7.08 2.91
N GLU A 126 -11.80 7.84 3.81
CA GLU A 126 -12.99 8.63 3.51
C GLU A 126 -12.72 9.68 2.41
N LYS A 127 -11.51 10.25 2.34
CA LYS A 127 -11.12 11.18 1.26
C LYS A 127 -11.11 10.49 -0.11
N LEU A 128 -10.82 9.20 -0.13
CA LEU A 128 -10.86 8.35 -1.34
C LEU A 128 -12.26 7.78 -1.60
N ASN A 129 -13.24 8.09 -0.75
CA ASN A 129 -14.62 7.57 -0.79
C ASN A 129 -14.69 6.05 -0.52
N ILE A 130 -13.73 5.53 0.23
CA ILE A 130 -13.73 4.15 0.73
C ILE A 130 -14.35 4.20 2.12
N ALA A 131 -15.61 3.78 2.22
CA ALA A 131 -16.37 3.82 3.47
C ALA A 131 -16.41 2.46 4.18
N GLU A 132 -16.32 1.38 3.40
CA GLU A 132 -16.42 0.01 3.91
C GLU A 132 -15.11 -0.75 3.78
N LEU A 133 -14.82 -1.62 4.76
CA LEU A 133 -13.58 -2.39 4.77
C LEU A 133 -13.50 -3.38 3.60
N LYS A 134 -14.64 -3.92 3.16
CA LYS A 134 -14.72 -4.87 2.03
C LYS A 134 -14.25 -4.24 0.71
N GLN A 135 -14.36 -2.93 0.56
CA GLN A 135 -13.92 -2.22 -0.64
C GLN A 135 -12.39 -2.14 -0.74
N LEU A 136 -11.65 -2.47 0.33
CA LEU A 136 -10.18 -2.53 0.29
C LEU A 136 -9.66 -3.81 -0.36
N ASP A 137 -10.49 -4.86 -0.47
CA ASP A 137 -10.12 -6.10 -1.13
C ASP A 137 -10.12 -5.95 -2.66
N ASP A 138 -10.89 -4.99 -3.17
CA ASP A 138 -10.97 -4.67 -4.60
C ASP A 138 -9.90 -3.64 -5.00
N PRO A 139 -9.23 -3.81 -6.16
CA PRO A 139 -8.29 -2.81 -6.66
C PRO A 139 -9.03 -1.50 -6.98
N LEU A 140 -8.40 -0.37 -6.68
CA LEU A 140 -8.99 0.95 -6.91
C LEU A 140 -9.25 1.18 -8.42
N PRO A 141 -10.51 1.35 -8.86
CA PRO A 141 -10.82 1.51 -10.29
C PRO A 141 -10.52 2.93 -10.82
N VAL A 142 -10.27 3.90 -9.94
CA VAL A 142 -10.12 5.32 -10.28
C VAL A 142 -8.77 5.85 -9.80
N VAL A 143 -8.08 6.57 -10.67
CA VAL A 143 -6.82 7.26 -10.35
C VAL A 143 -7.16 8.59 -9.70
N PHE A 144 -6.71 8.81 -8.47
CA PHE A 144 -6.98 10.05 -7.73
C PHE A 144 -5.78 10.99 -7.81
N ARG A 145 -6.01 12.23 -8.25
CA ARG A 145 -4.98 13.27 -8.25
C ARG A 145 -5.01 14.02 -6.93
N CYS A 146 -3.88 14.02 -6.22
CA CYS A 146 -3.76 14.52 -4.85
C CYS A 146 -2.63 15.54 -4.72
N ASN A 147 -2.83 16.55 -3.87
CA ASN A 147 -1.71 17.32 -3.30
C ASN A 147 -1.20 16.56 -2.07
N VAL A 148 0.08 16.23 -2.04
CA VAL A 148 0.73 15.43 -1.00
C VAL A 148 1.88 16.21 -0.39
N SER A 149 1.90 16.31 0.94
CA SER A 149 3.05 16.84 1.69
C SER A 149 3.92 15.69 2.18
N LEU A 150 5.14 15.63 1.66
CA LEU A 150 6.15 14.63 1.98
C LEU A 150 7.16 15.16 2.98
N VAL A 151 7.54 14.30 3.92
CA VAL A 151 8.63 14.53 4.87
C VAL A 151 9.60 13.36 4.78
N LEU A 152 10.90 13.65 4.84
CA LEU A 152 11.93 12.62 4.99
C LEU A 152 12.05 12.27 6.48
N LYS A 153 11.75 11.03 6.81
CA LYS A 153 11.95 10.51 8.16
C LYS A 153 13.19 9.65 8.20
N VAL A 154 14.09 9.99 9.11
CA VAL A 154 15.26 9.18 9.44
C VAL A 154 14.86 8.26 10.60
N SER A 155 14.94 6.96 10.37
CA SER A 155 14.81 5.94 11.42
C SER A 155 16.08 5.89 12.26
N ASP A 156 16.00 5.33 13.48
CA ASP A 156 17.13 5.22 14.40
C ASP A 156 18.33 4.45 13.81
N GLY A 157 18.08 3.60 12.80
CA GLY A 157 19.11 2.89 12.04
C GLY A 157 19.77 3.71 10.92
N GLY A 158 19.46 5.00 10.78
CA GLY A 158 19.93 5.85 9.67
C GLY A 158 19.24 5.62 8.33
N TYR A 159 18.20 4.77 8.30
CA TYR A 159 17.38 4.57 7.11
C TYR A 159 16.43 5.75 6.93
N GLU A 160 16.54 6.45 5.81
CA GLU A 160 15.61 7.50 5.46
C GLU A 160 14.49 6.94 4.58
N SER A 161 13.26 7.28 4.94
CA SER A 161 12.05 6.90 4.22
C SER A 161 11.16 8.12 4.03
N ASN A 162 10.51 8.21 2.88
CA ASN A 162 9.46 9.20 2.65
C ASN A 162 8.22 8.83 3.47
N GLU A 163 7.75 9.78 4.28
CA GLU A 163 6.49 9.67 5.03
C GLU A 163 5.52 10.75 4.54
N VAL A 164 4.28 10.35 4.23
CA VAL A 164 3.22 11.27 3.86
C VAL A 164 2.62 11.88 5.13
N LYS A 165 2.82 13.18 5.33
CA LYS A 165 2.27 13.90 6.49
C LYS A 165 0.77 14.12 6.34
N TRP A 166 0.36 14.56 5.15
CA TRP A 166 -1.04 14.74 4.80
C TRP A 166 -1.17 14.75 3.28
N PHE A 167 -2.38 14.42 2.80
CA PHE A 167 -2.75 14.59 1.41
C PHE A 167 -4.18 15.10 1.28
N ASN A 168 -4.45 15.80 0.19
CA ASN A 168 -5.78 16.28 -0.19
C ASN A 168 -6.09 15.88 -1.64
N VAL A 169 -7.28 15.34 -1.88
CA VAL A 169 -7.71 14.91 -3.21
C VAL A 169 -8.19 16.14 -3.97
N ILE A 170 -7.56 16.43 -5.11
CA ILE A 170 -7.89 17.56 -5.98
C ILE A 170 -8.96 17.13 -6.99
N GLY A 171 -8.83 15.92 -7.54
CA GLY A 171 -9.73 15.42 -8.57
C GLY A 171 -9.63 13.92 -8.77
N ARG A 172 -10.58 13.39 -9.55
CA ARG A 172 -10.62 12.00 -10.01
C ARG A 172 -10.31 11.99 -11.50
N THR A 173 -9.32 11.21 -11.89
CA THR A 173 -8.98 10.94 -13.29
C THR A 173 -9.46 9.53 -13.58
N GLU A 174 -10.37 9.39 -14.55
CA GLU A 174 -10.74 8.08 -15.05
C GLU A 174 -9.55 7.53 -15.86
N PRO A 175 -9.05 6.33 -15.56
CA PRO A 175 -7.95 5.75 -16.32
C PRO A 175 -8.38 5.62 -17.78
N GLU A 176 -7.49 6.00 -18.71
CA GLU A 176 -7.77 5.85 -20.14
C GLU A 176 -8.02 4.35 -20.43
N PRO A 177 -9.17 3.98 -21.02
CA PRO A 177 -9.50 2.58 -21.27
C PRO A 177 -8.46 1.99 -22.21
N ASP A 178 -7.95 0.79 -21.87
CA ASP A 178 -6.93 0.11 -22.64
C ASP A 178 -7.35 -0.02 -24.12
N PRO A 179 -6.62 0.61 -25.07
CA PRO A 179 -6.97 0.55 -26.49
C PRO A 179 -6.88 -0.86 -27.07
N PHE A 180 -6.26 -1.80 -26.37
CA PHE A 180 -6.19 -3.21 -26.74
C PHE A 180 -7.25 -4.09 -26.08
N ALA A 181 -8.13 -3.55 -25.24
CA ALA A 181 -9.25 -4.32 -24.72
C ALA A 181 -10.12 -4.78 -25.92
N PRO A 182 -10.42 -6.08 -26.04
CA PRO A 182 -11.25 -6.57 -27.13
C PRO A 182 -12.59 -5.83 -27.07
N LYS A 183 -12.89 -5.06 -28.13
CA LYS A 183 -14.18 -4.37 -28.24
C LYS A 183 -15.27 -5.39 -27.97
N PRO A 184 -16.20 -5.13 -27.02
CA PRO A 184 -17.34 -6.01 -26.85
C PRO A 184 -18.03 -6.08 -28.20
N GLY A 185 -17.95 -7.24 -28.83
CA GLY A 185 -18.69 -7.49 -30.06
C GLY A 185 -20.15 -7.22 -29.80
N PRO A 186 -20.93 -6.79 -30.80
CA PRO A 186 -22.36 -6.59 -30.64
C PRO A 186 -22.93 -7.87 -30.01
N SER A 187 -23.37 -7.74 -28.76
CA SER A 187 -24.11 -8.80 -28.09
C SER A 187 -25.24 -9.14 -29.06
N PRO A 188 -25.35 -10.40 -29.54
CA PRO A 188 -26.43 -10.75 -30.44
C PRO A 188 -27.71 -10.51 -29.65
N SER A 189 -28.36 -9.38 -29.93
CA SER A 189 -29.75 -9.12 -29.62
C SER A 189 -30.48 -10.36 -30.12
N GLY A 190 -30.86 -11.20 -29.19
CA GLY A 190 -31.78 -12.30 -29.44
C GLY A 190 -33.11 -11.68 -29.80
N ASP A 191 -33.26 -11.33 -31.08
CA ASP A 191 -34.55 -11.34 -31.77
C ASP A 191 -35.04 -12.79 -31.78
N ALA A 192 -35.53 -13.24 -30.62
CA ALA A 192 -36.45 -14.36 -30.53
C ALA A 192 -37.85 -13.76 -30.58
N THR A 193 -38.31 -13.49 -31.80
CA THR A 193 -39.72 -13.29 -32.13
C THR A 193 -40.52 -14.47 -31.58
N PRO A 194 -41.42 -14.30 -30.60
CA PRO A 194 -42.39 -15.32 -30.25
C PRO A 194 -43.59 -15.12 -31.16
N SER A 195 -43.62 -15.86 -32.26
CA SER A 195 -44.82 -16.05 -33.07
C SER A 195 -45.40 -17.41 -32.74
N ASP A 196 -46.33 -17.47 -31.79
CA ASP A 196 -47.45 -18.41 -31.85
C ASP A 196 -48.67 -17.79 -31.11
N PRO A 197 -49.80 -17.58 -31.81
CA PRO A 197 -51.07 -17.18 -31.22
C PRO A 197 -51.88 -18.39 -30.73
N ASP A 198 -52.85 -18.09 -29.86
CA ASP A 198 -53.88 -19.00 -29.30
C ASP A 198 -53.47 -19.91 -28.13
N THR A 199 -53.75 -19.45 -26.90
CA THR A 199 -54.81 -20.09 -26.06
C THR A 199 -55.13 -19.20 -24.85
N ILE A 200 -56.42 -18.90 -24.74
CA ILE A 200 -57.11 -18.13 -23.71
C ILE A 200 -57.16 -18.91 -22.40
N VAL A 201 -56.72 -18.33 -21.27
CA VAL A 201 -57.41 -18.51 -19.98
C VAL A 201 -57.36 -17.21 -19.18
N ALA A 202 -58.53 -16.60 -19.05
CA ALA A 202 -58.81 -15.48 -18.17
C ALA A 202 -58.63 -15.89 -16.71
N GLY A 203 -57.75 -15.21 -15.99
CA GLY A 203 -57.55 -15.30 -14.55
C GLY A 203 -57.49 -13.91 -13.93
N THR A 204 -58.62 -13.46 -13.42
CA THR A 204 -58.92 -12.18 -12.76
C THR A 204 -57.89 -11.79 -11.68
N PRO A 205 -57.27 -10.59 -11.70
CA PRO A 205 -56.56 -10.06 -10.53
C PRO A 205 -57.54 -9.48 -9.51
N LYS A 206 -57.48 -10.02 -8.28
CA LYS A 206 -58.24 -9.60 -7.11
C LYS A 206 -57.67 -8.27 -6.57
N PRO A 207 -58.47 -7.21 -6.42
CA PRO A 207 -58.00 -5.92 -5.91
C PRO A 207 -58.00 -5.92 -4.38
N GLY A 208 -56.85 -5.64 -3.78
CA GLY A 208 -56.77 -5.16 -2.41
C GLY A 208 -55.80 -5.93 -1.52
N GLU A 209 -54.57 -5.44 -1.41
CA GLU A 209 -53.93 -5.38 -0.09
C GLU A 209 -53.03 -4.14 -0.02
N LYS A 210 -53.55 -3.10 0.61
CA LYS A 210 -52.80 -1.93 1.03
C LYS A 210 -51.91 -2.35 2.20
N LYS A 211 -50.61 -2.51 1.99
CA LYS A 211 -49.65 -2.53 3.10
C LYS A 211 -48.89 -1.21 3.18
N VAL A 212 -49.52 -0.34 3.96
CA VAL A 212 -48.95 0.82 4.64
C VAL A 212 -47.71 0.36 5.40
N LEU A 213 -46.54 0.85 5.00
CA LEU A 213 -45.36 0.92 5.86
C LEU A 213 -44.84 2.36 5.83
N SER A 214 -45.64 3.23 6.43
CA SER A 214 -45.23 4.53 6.93
C SER A 214 -44.19 4.31 8.02
N ARG A 215 -42.90 4.23 7.64
CA ARG A 215 -41.81 4.25 8.62
C ARG A 215 -41.38 5.71 8.83
N SER A 216 -42.05 6.27 9.83
CA SER A 216 -41.77 7.48 10.59
C SER A 216 -40.34 8.02 10.44
N LEU A 217 -40.22 9.15 9.72
CA LEU A 217 -39.14 10.12 9.88
C LEU A 217 -39.33 10.82 11.23
N LYS A 218 -38.82 10.24 12.31
CA LYS A 218 -38.58 10.98 13.54
C LYS A 218 -37.28 11.75 13.37
N SER A 219 -37.46 13.04 13.17
CA SER A 219 -36.56 14.12 13.57
C SER A 219 -35.72 13.74 14.80
N PHE A 220 -34.46 13.36 14.56
CA PHE A 220 -33.43 13.40 15.59
C PHE A 220 -32.61 14.69 15.37
N VAL A 221 -33.22 15.81 15.75
CA VAL A 221 -32.50 17.07 15.98
C VAL A 221 -31.89 16.96 17.38
N GLY A 222 -30.86 16.11 17.49
CA GLY A 222 -30.00 16.07 18.67
C GLY A 222 -29.03 17.23 18.59
N GLY A 223 -29.43 18.37 19.16
CA GLY A 223 -28.51 19.46 19.46
C GLY A 223 -27.44 18.96 20.42
N VAL A 224 -26.27 18.64 19.89
CA VAL A 224 -25.06 18.55 20.69
C VAL A 224 -24.61 19.98 20.89
N GLU A 225 -24.98 20.55 22.03
CA GLU A 225 -24.29 21.71 22.58
C GLU A 225 -22.82 21.35 22.71
N ILE A 226 -22.00 21.88 21.80
CA ILE A 226 -20.55 21.88 21.94
C ILE A 226 -20.26 22.92 23.03
N PRO A 227 -19.79 22.54 24.23
CA PRO A 227 -19.33 23.53 25.18
C PRO A 227 -18.16 24.27 24.54
N ALA A 228 -18.29 25.59 24.43
CA ALA A 228 -17.20 26.48 24.07
C ALA A 228 -16.09 26.34 25.12
N ALA A 229 -15.18 25.38 24.88
CA ALA A 229 -13.97 25.21 25.65
C ALA A 229 -13.05 26.39 25.33
N THR A 230 -13.33 27.50 25.98
CA THR A 230 -12.43 28.66 26.11
C THR A 230 -11.32 28.22 27.06
N GLY A 231 -10.43 27.36 26.56
CA GLY A 231 -9.22 26.98 27.26
C GLY A 231 -8.27 28.18 27.29
N PRO A 232 -7.49 28.35 28.38
CA PRO A 232 -6.56 29.48 28.50
C PRO A 232 -5.58 29.47 27.34
N THR A 233 -5.50 30.60 26.66
CA THR A 233 -4.56 30.87 25.57
C THR A 233 -3.14 30.54 26.03
N HIS A 234 -2.33 29.97 25.13
CA HIS A 234 -0.97 29.48 25.39
C HIS A 234 -0.05 30.49 26.09
N MET A 235 -0.34 31.80 25.98
CA MET A 235 0.39 32.87 26.66
C MET A 235 0.16 32.91 28.19
N GLU A 236 -0.99 32.45 28.69
CA GLU A 236 -1.31 32.50 30.12
C GLU A 236 -0.63 31.39 30.94
N ARG A 237 -0.23 30.29 30.28
CA ARG A 237 0.53 29.20 30.93
C ARG A 237 1.99 29.56 31.22
N LEU A 238 2.55 30.56 30.55
CA LEU A 238 3.93 31.00 30.80
C LEU A 238 4.06 31.84 32.09
N HIS A 239 3.00 32.55 32.51
CA HIS A 239 3.04 33.34 33.76
C HIS A 239 2.86 32.50 35.03
N ALA A 240 2.23 31.31 34.96
CA ALA A 240 2.00 30.46 36.14
C ALA A 240 3.24 29.64 36.56
N ALA A 241 4.21 29.40 35.67
CA ALA A 241 5.41 28.62 35.99
C ALA A 241 6.49 29.45 36.75
N ALA A 242 6.51 30.77 36.60
CA ALA A 242 7.52 31.62 37.24
C ALA A 242 7.31 31.82 38.76
N LYS A 243 6.12 31.56 39.29
CA LYS A 243 5.82 31.78 40.72
C LYS A 243 6.25 30.63 41.64
N LYS A 244 6.58 29.45 41.10
CA LYS A 244 6.84 28.24 41.91
C LYS A 244 8.31 27.96 42.26
N MET A 245 9.25 28.83 41.86
CA MET A 245 10.69 28.64 42.15
C MET A 245 11.25 29.61 43.22
N GLY A 246 10.41 30.38 43.91
CA GLY A 246 10.84 31.42 44.86
C GLY A 246 10.91 31.01 46.34
N GLU A 247 10.32 29.89 46.75
CA GLU A 247 10.23 29.50 48.17
C GLU A 247 11.02 28.22 48.44
N GLY A 248 12.32 28.37 48.70
CA GLY A 248 13.16 27.22 48.99
C GLY A 248 14.59 27.54 49.38
N LYS A 249 14.83 28.60 50.16
CA LYS A 249 16.15 28.80 50.79
C LYS A 249 16.09 29.66 52.06
N ALA A 250 15.72 29.03 53.17
CA ALA A 250 16.16 29.43 54.51
C ALA A 250 15.84 28.30 55.50
N GLY A 251 16.86 27.63 56.04
CA GLY A 251 16.63 26.65 57.10
C GLY A 251 17.81 25.76 57.44
N LYS A 252 18.76 26.33 58.19
CA LYS A 252 19.72 25.72 59.13
C LYS A 252 20.69 24.65 58.65
#